data_AF-A0A2E6UVJ5-F1
#
_entry.id   AF-A0A2E6UVJ5-F1
#
_cell.length_a   1.000
_cell.length_b   1.000
_cell.length_c   1.000
_cell.angle_alpha   90.00
_cell.angle_beta   90.00
_cell.angle_gamma   90.00
#
_symmetry.space_group_name_H-M   'P 1'
#
loop_
_entity.id
_entity.type
_entity.pdbx_description
1 polymer ?
#
loop_
_entity_poly.entity_id
_entity_poly.type
_entity_poly.pdbx_seq_one_letter_code
_entity_poly.pdbx_strand_id
1 'polypeptide(L)'
;MDQQAGREHLGNGWRQGSGHVRCGTIRRPGGIVRLGKGNLGSDRGNTGGLGLSLEGPLVLRIGLDDTDHPLSGCTTSAFDELITHLLERIPDAEVNERTLVRLWPFAERRTRGNGALSAQITIDGSQIGEFRQSCQEWFDRMLAEVSEHPPSKVPAAPVLVVSEGPVPEEWYWETVSGHVDLEPRLKQVRADGCWLLAGERLWGAVGASAAIAWSPNSSSTWELIAWREPGMIGLPRQVTSDSVRLMERRNPMTFVNRDPTADRGLIAPRTPCPVLYGIRGRTSESVVKAHRWMQVRTDVERSTRWAVHRTNQLSDDHLGTVSYGTVINHPEETKGAHSNVAVVSNGNRISLVAFSEGGPVNRLLRRLQVGDRVAWLGLIAPDGAFHLERLSLRDPTPRVAGRPQCCGKSMRSGGAGQQLRCRECGSKAVREWVSTDADVSDIEAVANWSEPTPSNRRHLSRPLELGLPGT
;
A
#
# COMPACT_ATOMS: atom_id res chain seq x y z
N MET A 1 -2.89 -26.82 14.86
CA MET A 1 -3.57 -27.30 16.07
C MET A 1 -3.85 -26.09 16.93
N ASP A 2 -5.14 -25.85 17.09
CA ASP A 2 -5.88 -24.89 17.91
C ASP A 2 -5.16 -23.84 18.73
N GLN A 3 -5.62 -22.60 18.57
CA GLN A 3 -6.00 -21.78 19.72
C GLN A 3 -7.11 -20.80 19.34
N GLN A 4 -8.33 -21.24 19.65
CA GLN A 4 -9.54 -20.47 19.80
C GLN A 4 -9.70 -20.24 21.32
N ALA A 5 -9.78 -19.00 21.81
CA ALA A 5 -10.39 -18.69 23.12
C ALA A 5 -10.48 -17.18 23.38
N GLY A 6 -11.63 -16.74 23.89
CA GLY A 6 -11.66 -15.73 24.95
C GLY A 6 -12.23 -14.36 24.61
N ARG A 7 -13.53 -14.25 24.32
CA ARG A 7 -14.31 -13.04 24.63
C ARG A 7 -15.16 -13.33 25.86
N GLU A 8 -14.90 -12.62 26.96
CA GLU A 8 -15.84 -12.51 28.06
C GLU A 8 -15.94 -11.07 28.60
N HIS A 9 -17.20 -10.68 28.75
CA HIS A 9 -17.87 -9.72 29.62
C HIS A 9 -17.11 -8.64 30.40
N LEU A 10 -17.54 -7.39 30.18
CA LEU A 10 -17.80 -6.43 31.27
C LEU A 10 -19.19 -5.81 31.06
N GLY A 11 -20.03 -5.94 32.08
CA GLY A 11 -21.35 -5.31 32.16
C GLY A 11 -21.39 -4.16 33.17
N ASN A 12 -22.56 -3.51 33.18
CA ASN A 12 -23.06 -2.42 34.04
C ASN A 12 -22.63 -1.01 33.57
N GLY A 13 -23.53 -0.05 33.33
CA GLY A 13 -24.98 0.00 33.53
C GLY A 13 -25.36 1.45 33.86
N TRP A 14 -26.18 2.10 33.03
CA TRP A 14 -26.94 3.29 33.42
C TRP A 14 -28.28 3.29 32.67
N ARG A 15 -29.37 3.36 33.44
CA ARG A 15 -30.76 3.48 32.98
C ARG A 15 -31.28 4.89 33.25
N GLN A 16 -32.30 5.23 32.46
CA GLN A 16 -33.30 6.32 32.54
C GLN A 16 -32.87 7.63 31.86
N GLY A 17 -33.69 8.29 31.02
CA GLY A 17 -35.15 8.21 30.88
C GLY A 17 -35.68 8.65 29.51
N SER A 18 -37.00 8.52 29.43
CA SER A 18 -37.92 8.46 28.29
C SER A 18 -38.20 9.76 27.52
N GLY A 19 -38.54 9.61 26.23
CA GLY A 19 -39.29 10.59 25.44
C GLY A 19 -39.85 9.99 24.15
N HIS A 20 -41.16 9.71 24.12
CA HIS A 20 -41.94 9.25 22.96
C HIS A 20 -41.95 10.26 21.80
N VAL A 21 -41.92 9.80 20.53
CA VAL A 21 -42.85 10.25 19.46
C VAL A 21 -43.10 9.15 18.40
N ARG A 22 -44.41 8.93 18.19
CA ARG A 22 -45.25 8.19 17.24
C ARG A 22 -44.71 7.64 15.91
N CYS A 23 -45.14 6.40 15.66
CA CYS A 23 -45.17 5.65 14.41
C CYS A 23 -46.39 6.06 13.54
N GLY A 24 -46.19 6.15 12.23
CA GLY A 24 -47.24 6.30 11.22
C GLY A 24 -47.05 5.28 10.09
N THR A 25 -47.97 4.34 10.00
CA THR A 25 -48.19 3.36 8.92
C THR A 25 -48.73 4.02 7.66
N ILE A 26 -48.46 3.49 6.46
CA ILE A 26 -49.41 3.33 5.33
C ILE A 26 -48.83 2.44 4.20
N ARG A 27 -49.53 1.31 3.99
CA ARG A 27 -49.97 0.54 2.79
C ARG A 27 -49.04 0.21 1.60
N ARG A 28 -49.08 -1.10 1.25
CA ARG A 28 -48.78 -1.75 -0.06
C ARG A 28 -49.86 -1.43 -1.12
N PRO A 29 -49.57 -1.63 -2.42
CA PRO A 29 -49.88 -2.90 -3.14
C PRO A 29 -48.68 -3.34 -4.02
N GLY A 30 -48.44 -4.60 -4.43
CA GLY A 30 -49.34 -5.66 -4.88
C GLY A 30 -49.33 -5.72 -6.41
N GLY A 31 -48.55 -6.63 -7.03
CA GLY A 31 -48.57 -6.85 -8.48
C GLY A 31 -47.48 -7.79 -9.00
N ILE A 32 -47.85 -9.04 -9.27
CA ILE A 32 -47.07 -10.08 -9.97
C ILE A 32 -47.36 -9.96 -11.47
N VAL A 33 -46.34 -9.95 -12.34
CA VAL A 33 -46.53 -10.16 -13.79
C VAL A 33 -45.48 -11.13 -14.34
N ARG A 34 -45.99 -12.17 -15.01
CA ARG A 34 -45.26 -13.23 -15.72
C ARG A 34 -44.60 -12.70 -17.01
N LEU A 35 -43.38 -13.15 -17.29
CA LEU A 35 -42.71 -12.94 -18.58
C LEU A 35 -43.28 -13.90 -19.65
N GLY A 36 -43.86 -13.33 -20.69
CA GLY A 36 -44.27 -14.03 -21.91
C GLY A 36 -43.20 -13.92 -23.00
N LYS A 37 -42.98 -15.03 -23.73
CA LYS A 37 -42.18 -15.10 -24.96
C LYS A 37 -42.84 -14.26 -26.07
N GLY A 38 -42.04 -13.53 -26.84
CA GLY A 38 -42.53 -12.74 -27.99
C GLY A 38 -41.45 -12.45 -29.02
N ASN A 39 -41.50 -13.25 -30.10
CA ASN A 39 -41.15 -13.03 -31.51
C ASN A 39 -40.00 -12.14 -32.00
N LEU A 40 -39.26 -12.77 -32.92
CA LEU A 40 -38.43 -12.21 -33.97
C LEU A 40 -39.22 -11.22 -34.85
N GLY A 41 -38.67 -10.01 -35.00
CA GLY A 41 -39.09 -9.01 -35.97
C GLY A 41 -37.85 -8.40 -36.62
N SER A 42 -37.71 -8.64 -37.91
CA SER A 42 -36.69 -8.08 -38.79
C SER A 42 -36.92 -6.58 -38.98
N ASP A 43 -35.92 -5.75 -38.66
CA ASP A 43 -35.90 -4.36 -39.07
C ASP A 43 -34.61 -4.06 -39.86
N ARG A 44 -34.78 -3.84 -41.16
CA ARG A 44 -33.73 -3.35 -42.06
C ARG A 44 -33.66 -1.82 -41.90
N GLY A 45 -32.84 -1.37 -40.96
CA GLY A 45 -32.53 0.04 -40.74
C GLY A 45 -31.16 0.42 -41.30
N ASN A 46 -31.18 0.98 -42.51
CA ASN A 46 -30.24 1.95 -43.07
C ASN A 46 -28.94 2.24 -42.29
N THR A 47 -27.84 1.57 -42.64
CA THR A 47 -26.49 1.90 -42.18
C THR A 47 -25.90 3.03 -43.03
N GLY A 48 -26.18 4.27 -42.63
CA GLY A 48 -25.39 5.45 -42.99
C GLY A 48 -24.41 5.77 -41.85
N GLY A 49 -23.47 4.87 -41.59
CA GLY A 49 -22.38 5.09 -40.63
C GLY A 49 -21.09 5.36 -41.40
N LEU A 50 -20.52 6.54 -41.22
CA LEU A 50 -19.17 6.88 -41.65
C LEU A 50 -18.21 5.79 -41.14
N GLY A 51 -17.71 4.96 -42.06
CA GLY A 51 -16.62 4.04 -41.79
C GLY A 51 -15.37 4.86 -41.48
N LEU A 52 -15.11 5.10 -40.20
CA LEU A 52 -13.74 5.34 -39.74
C LEU A 52 -12.97 4.07 -40.12
N SER A 53 -12.06 4.17 -41.09
CA SER A 53 -11.15 3.09 -41.40
C SER A 53 -10.39 2.75 -40.11
N LEU A 54 -10.58 1.54 -39.59
CA LEU A 54 -9.79 0.97 -38.49
C LEU A 54 -8.32 0.71 -38.91
N GLU A 55 -7.90 1.23 -40.06
CA GLU A 55 -6.58 1.14 -40.62
C GLU A 55 -5.67 2.18 -39.94
N GLY A 56 -4.99 1.76 -38.89
CA GLY A 56 -4.05 2.60 -38.16
C GLY A 56 -3.68 2.03 -36.79
N PRO A 57 -2.56 2.49 -36.19
CA PRO A 57 -2.15 2.02 -34.88
C PRO A 57 -3.18 2.40 -33.81
N LEU A 58 -3.64 1.41 -33.05
CA LEU A 58 -4.56 1.55 -31.93
C LEU A 58 -3.81 1.24 -30.62
N VAL A 59 -3.82 2.18 -29.68
CA VAL A 59 -3.18 2.01 -28.36
C VAL A 59 -4.23 1.59 -27.34
N LEU A 60 -4.08 0.38 -26.82
CA LEU A 60 -4.94 -0.22 -25.83
C LEU A 60 -4.30 -0.16 -24.44
N ARG A 61 -5.08 0.22 -23.43
CA ARG A 61 -4.71 0.11 -22.01
C ARG A 61 -5.38 -1.11 -21.41
N ILE A 62 -4.59 -2.02 -20.88
CA ILE A 62 -5.08 -3.27 -20.29
C ILE A 62 -4.74 -3.25 -18.80
N GLY A 63 -5.70 -3.54 -17.94
CA GLY A 63 -5.53 -3.63 -16.49
C GLY A 63 -6.00 -4.96 -15.95
N LEU A 64 -5.24 -5.58 -15.04
CA LEU A 64 -5.56 -6.85 -14.41
C LEU A 64 -5.33 -6.77 -12.90
N ASP A 65 -6.29 -7.28 -12.14
CA ASP A 65 -6.16 -7.38 -10.68
C ASP A 65 -6.92 -8.59 -10.09
N ASP A 66 -6.63 -8.89 -8.82
CA ASP A 66 -7.30 -9.88 -7.95
C ASP A 66 -7.28 -11.31 -8.50
N THR A 67 -6.15 -11.71 -9.08
CA THR A 67 -5.93 -13.08 -9.59
C THR A 67 -5.22 -14.00 -8.60
N ASP A 68 -4.59 -13.45 -7.57
CA ASP A 68 -3.73 -14.20 -6.67
C ASP A 68 -4.48 -14.76 -5.45
N HIS A 69 -4.00 -15.90 -4.97
CA HIS A 69 -4.48 -16.54 -3.76
C HIS A 69 -3.34 -16.62 -2.72
N PRO A 70 -3.61 -16.55 -1.40
CA PRO A 70 -2.54 -16.58 -0.40
C PRO A 70 -1.62 -17.80 -0.46
N LEU A 71 -2.06 -18.91 -1.04
CA LEU A 71 -1.32 -20.16 -1.16
C LEU A 71 -0.87 -20.49 -2.59
N SER A 72 -1.36 -19.78 -3.61
CA SER A 72 -1.15 -20.12 -5.03
C SER A 72 -1.37 -18.90 -5.93
N GLY A 73 -0.76 -18.89 -7.12
CA GLY A 73 -0.94 -17.80 -8.08
C GLY A 73 -0.18 -16.52 -7.74
N CYS A 74 -0.17 -15.58 -8.70
CA CYS A 74 0.36 -14.23 -8.54
C CYS A 74 -0.10 -13.35 -9.71
N THR A 75 -0.68 -12.19 -9.42
CA THR A 75 -1.14 -11.22 -10.44
C THR A 75 -0.06 -10.83 -11.43
N THR A 76 1.19 -10.72 -10.98
CA THR A 76 2.33 -10.37 -11.86
C THR A 76 2.67 -11.47 -12.87
N SER A 77 2.61 -12.75 -12.45
CA SER A 77 2.87 -13.90 -13.35
C SER A 77 1.72 -14.06 -14.34
N ALA A 78 0.49 -13.97 -13.84
CA ALA A 78 -0.69 -14.07 -14.67
C ALA A 78 -0.74 -12.94 -15.71
N PHE A 79 -0.40 -11.72 -15.31
CA PHE A 79 -0.31 -10.62 -16.27
C PHE A 79 0.77 -10.87 -17.33
N ASP A 80 1.92 -11.44 -16.96
CA ASP A 80 2.95 -11.80 -17.93
C ASP A 80 2.50 -12.87 -18.94
N GLU A 81 1.73 -13.85 -18.46
CA GLU A 81 1.11 -14.88 -19.31
C GLU A 81 0.07 -14.29 -20.26
N LEU A 82 -0.73 -13.32 -19.82
CA LEU A 82 -1.63 -12.56 -20.70
C LEU A 82 -0.86 -11.83 -21.80
N ILE A 83 0.15 -11.04 -21.42
CA ILE A 83 0.92 -10.25 -22.39
C ILE A 83 1.61 -11.18 -23.40
N THR A 84 2.22 -12.27 -22.93
CA THR A 84 2.86 -13.26 -23.81
C THR A 84 1.84 -13.87 -24.77
N HIS A 85 0.66 -14.27 -24.26
CA HIS A 85 -0.41 -14.83 -25.09
C HIS A 85 -0.88 -13.86 -26.17
N LEU A 86 -1.01 -12.57 -25.84
CA LEU A 86 -1.43 -11.54 -26.80
C LEU A 86 -0.35 -11.30 -27.87
N LEU A 87 0.93 -11.24 -27.49
CA LEU A 87 2.03 -11.06 -28.45
C LEU A 87 2.21 -12.26 -29.40
N GLU A 88 1.86 -13.47 -28.96
CA GLU A 88 1.88 -14.66 -29.81
C GLU A 88 0.70 -14.70 -30.80
N ARG A 89 -0.44 -14.11 -30.43
CA ARG A 89 -1.68 -14.17 -31.21
C ARG A 89 -1.91 -12.97 -32.11
N ILE A 90 -1.41 -11.80 -31.74
CA ILE A 90 -1.64 -10.56 -32.47
C ILE A 90 -0.34 -10.16 -33.18
N PRO A 91 -0.25 -10.38 -34.51
CA PRO A 91 0.89 -9.92 -35.30
C PRO A 91 1.20 -8.45 -35.04
N ASP A 92 2.50 -8.14 -34.93
CA ASP A 92 3.05 -6.79 -34.78
C ASP A 92 2.57 -6.02 -33.53
N ALA A 93 1.94 -6.70 -32.56
CA ALA A 93 1.61 -6.10 -31.28
C ALA A 93 2.87 -5.66 -30.53
N GLU A 94 2.88 -4.42 -30.04
CA GLU A 94 4.01 -3.83 -29.31
C GLU A 94 3.61 -3.43 -27.90
N VAL A 95 4.36 -3.87 -26.89
CA VAL A 95 4.17 -3.42 -25.51
C VAL A 95 4.93 -2.13 -25.29
N ASN A 96 4.22 -1.00 -25.24
CA ASN A 96 4.80 0.33 -25.07
C ASN A 96 5.28 0.57 -23.63
N GLU A 97 4.48 0.13 -22.65
CA GLU A 97 4.77 0.31 -21.22
C GLU A 97 4.11 -0.80 -20.41
N ARG A 98 4.76 -1.24 -19.33
CA ARG A 98 4.17 -2.10 -18.29
C ARG A 98 4.25 -1.39 -16.95
N THR A 99 3.16 -1.42 -16.20
CA THR A 99 3.07 -0.79 -14.89
C THR A 99 2.68 -1.78 -13.80
N LEU A 100 3.17 -1.53 -12.59
CA LEU A 100 2.76 -2.20 -11.36
C LEU A 100 2.31 -1.14 -10.37
N VAL A 101 1.02 -1.14 -10.05
CA VAL A 101 0.37 -0.09 -9.28
C VAL A 101 -0.05 -0.63 -7.92
N ARG A 102 0.56 -0.11 -6.86
CA ARG A 102 0.18 -0.39 -5.48
C ARG A 102 -0.99 0.52 -5.09
N LEU A 103 -2.00 -0.07 -4.45
CA LEU A 103 -3.27 0.58 -4.10
C LEU A 103 -3.35 0.85 -2.59
N TRP A 104 -4.47 1.42 -2.14
CA TRP A 104 -4.64 1.84 -0.75
C TRP A 104 -4.34 0.72 0.25
N PRO A 105 -3.40 0.91 1.20
CA PRO A 105 -2.94 -0.18 2.06
C PRO A 105 -4.00 -0.76 3.00
N PHE A 106 -5.12 -0.07 3.24
CA PHE A 106 -6.19 -0.54 4.14
C PHE A 106 -7.36 -1.25 3.43
N ALA A 107 -7.25 -1.50 2.12
CA ALA A 107 -8.29 -2.25 1.41
C ALA A 107 -8.59 -3.60 2.11
N GLU A 108 -9.87 -3.84 2.41
CA GLU A 108 -10.33 -5.00 3.19
C GLU A 108 -10.02 -6.33 2.50
N ARG A 109 -10.13 -6.33 1.17
CA ARG A 109 -9.91 -7.49 0.31
C ARG A 109 -8.49 -7.57 -0.26
N ARG A 110 -7.52 -6.91 0.38
CA ARG A 110 -6.15 -6.91 -0.14
C ARG A 110 -5.56 -8.32 -0.16
N THR A 111 -4.98 -8.68 -1.29
CA THR A 111 -4.00 -9.75 -1.36
C THR A 111 -2.62 -9.21 -0.95
N ARG A 112 -1.56 -10.03 -0.99
CA ARG A 112 -0.26 -9.63 -0.44
C ARG A 112 0.33 -8.44 -1.21
N GLY A 113 0.33 -7.28 -0.56
CA GLY A 113 0.89 -6.05 -1.10
C GLY A 113 -0.05 -5.23 -1.99
N ASN A 114 -1.33 -5.60 -2.10
CA ASN A 114 -2.41 -4.85 -2.77
C ASN A 114 -1.97 -4.13 -4.07
N GLY A 115 -1.69 -4.90 -5.12
CA GLY A 115 -1.18 -4.34 -6.36
C GLY A 115 -1.85 -4.90 -7.60
N ALA A 116 -2.17 -4.00 -8.53
CA ALA A 116 -2.73 -4.27 -9.84
C ALA A 116 -1.69 -4.01 -10.94
N LEU A 117 -1.88 -4.61 -12.11
CA LEU A 117 -0.97 -4.52 -13.24
C LEU A 117 -1.64 -3.84 -14.41
N SER A 118 -0.88 -3.07 -15.20
CA SER A 118 -1.35 -2.57 -16.48
C SER A 118 -0.26 -2.60 -17.56
N ALA A 119 -0.69 -2.58 -18.82
CA ALA A 119 0.17 -2.39 -19.98
C ALA A 119 -0.53 -1.50 -21.01
N GLN A 120 0.29 -0.75 -21.75
CA GLN A 120 -0.11 -0.12 -23.00
C GLN A 120 0.39 -0.99 -24.15
N ILE A 121 -0.51 -1.44 -25.02
CA ILE A 121 -0.19 -2.24 -26.19
C ILE A 121 -0.65 -1.51 -27.45
N THR A 122 0.23 -1.36 -28.43
CA THR A 122 -0.12 -0.90 -29.78
C THR A 122 -0.42 -2.11 -30.65
N ILE A 123 -1.54 -2.08 -31.38
CA ILE A 123 -1.91 -3.08 -32.40
C ILE A 123 -2.37 -2.37 -33.67
N ASP A 124 -2.51 -3.08 -34.79
CA ASP A 124 -3.30 -2.55 -35.91
C ASP A 124 -4.79 -2.54 -35.51
N GLY A 125 -5.48 -1.41 -35.71
CA GLY A 125 -6.88 -1.24 -35.35
C GLY A 125 -7.81 -2.27 -36.00
N SER A 126 -7.45 -2.83 -37.15
CA SER A 126 -8.18 -3.92 -37.81
C SER A 126 -8.16 -5.22 -37.00
N GLN A 127 -7.20 -5.40 -36.09
CA GLN A 127 -7.03 -6.58 -35.24
C GLN A 127 -7.82 -6.51 -33.92
N ILE A 128 -8.57 -5.42 -33.65
CA ILE A 128 -9.28 -5.26 -32.36
C ILE A 128 -10.24 -6.41 -32.04
N GLY A 129 -10.86 -7.02 -33.06
CA GLY A 129 -11.71 -8.19 -32.90
C GLY A 129 -10.94 -9.43 -32.41
N GLU A 130 -9.79 -9.72 -33.03
CA GLU A 130 -8.90 -10.82 -32.66
C GLU A 130 -8.27 -10.60 -31.28
N PHE A 131 -7.90 -9.35 -30.97
CA PHE A 131 -7.44 -8.94 -29.65
C PHE A 131 -8.48 -9.24 -28.58
N ARG A 132 -9.73 -8.80 -28.77
CA ARG A 132 -10.85 -9.05 -27.84
C ARG A 132 -11.09 -10.54 -27.64
N GLN A 133 -11.07 -11.33 -28.71
CA GLN A 133 -11.23 -12.77 -28.63
C GLN A 133 -10.07 -13.43 -27.86
N SER A 134 -8.82 -13.03 -28.13
CA SER A 134 -7.64 -13.55 -27.43
C SER A 134 -7.65 -13.23 -25.94
N CYS A 135 -8.09 -12.03 -25.56
CA CYS A 135 -8.34 -11.68 -24.16
C CYS A 135 -9.38 -12.60 -23.52
N GLN A 136 -10.51 -12.87 -24.19
CA GLN A 136 -11.55 -13.76 -23.70
C GLN A 136 -11.04 -15.19 -23.52
N GLU A 137 -10.38 -15.76 -24.53
CA GLU A 137 -9.84 -17.12 -24.50
C GLU A 137 -8.86 -17.32 -23.34
N TRP A 138 -7.97 -16.34 -23.11
CA TRP A 138 -7.05 -16.39 -21.99
C TRP A 138 -7.76 -16.22 -20.64
N PHE A 139 -8.71 -15.29 -20.56
CA PHE A 139 -9.42 -15.00 -19.32
C PHE A 139 -10.29 -16.18 -18.87
N ASP A 140 -10.91 -16.91 -19.80
CA ASP A 140 -11.67 -18.12 -19.50
C ASP A 140 -10.78 -19.22 -18.89
N ARG A 141 -9.55 -19.39 -19.41
CA ARG A 141 -8.56 -20.31 -18.81
C ARG A 141 -8.16 -19.87 -17.39
N MET A 142 -7.92 -18.57 -17.20
CA MET A 142 -7.63 -18.01 -15.88
C MET A 142 -8.77 -18.25 -14.88
N LEU A 143 -10.04 -18.07 -15.30
CA LEU A 143 -11.18 -18.34 -14.43
C LEU A 143 -11.26 -19.82 -14.04
N ALA A 144 -10.93 -20.74 -14.95
CA ALA A 144 -10.84 -22.16 -14.64
C ALA A 144 -9.75 -22.44 -13.59
N GLU A 145 -8.55 -21.89 -13.75
CA GLU A 145 -7.46 -22.03 -12.76
C GLU A 145 -7.83 -21.45 -11.40
N VAL A 146 -8.43 -20.25 -11.37
CA VAL A 146 -8.88 -19.60 -10.13
C VAL A 146 -9.99 -20.39 -9.44
N SER A 147 -10.84 -21.11 -10.20
CA SER A 147 -11.87 -21.97 -9.63
C SER A 147 -11.29 -23.18 -8.88
N GLU A 148 -10.07 -23.58 -9.21
CA GLU A 148 -9.33 -24.66 -8.53
C GLU A 148 -8.57 -24.18 -7.29
N HIS A 149 -8.59 -22.87 -6.99
CA HIS A 149 -7.95 -22.34 -5.80
C HIS A 149 -8.55 -22.92 -4.52
N PRO A 150 -7.71 -23.12 -3.47
CA PRO A 150 -8.20 -23.53 -2.16
C PRO A 150 -9.26 -22.54 -1.61
N PRO A 151 -10.19 -23.01 -0.78
CA PRO A 151 -11.16 -22.14 -0.12
C PRO A 151 -10.48 -21.01 0.68
N SER A 152 -10.94 -19.77 0.47
CA SER A 152 -10.43 -18.57 1.15
C SER A 152 -11.58 -17.69 1.65
N LYS A 153 -11.32 -16.96 2.74
CA LYS A 153 -12.22 -15.89 3.23
C LYS A 153 -12.34 -14.74 2.23
N VAL A 154 -11.27 -14.50 1.49
CA VAL A 154 -11.18 -13.51 0.42
C VAL A 154 -10.77 -14.28 -0.83
N PRO A 155 -11.73 -14.89 -1.55
CA PRO A 155 -11.43 -15.55 -2.80
C PRO A 155 -11.08 -14.51 -3.85
N ALA A 156 -10.15 -14.87 -4.74
CA ALA A 156 -9.78 -14.09 -5.91
C ALA A 156 -11.02 -13.84 -6.79
N ALA A 157 -11.16 -12.63 -7.30
CA ALA A 157 -12.13 -12.28 -8.32
C ALA A 157 -11.44 -11.48 -9.43
N PRO A 158 -10.76 -12.18 -10.35
CA PRO A 158 -10.06 -11.58 -11.46
C PRO A 158 -10.96 -10.64 -12.23
N VAL A 159 -10.43 -9.48 -12.60
CA VAL A 159 -11.04 -8.60 -13.59
C VAL A 159 -9.99 -8.09 -14.54
N LEU A 160 -10.26 -8.25 -15.84
CA LEU A 160 -9.55 -7.57 -16.91
C LEU A 160 -10.36 -6.34 -17.31
N VAL A 161 -9.74 -5.17 -17.31
CA VAL A 161 -10.33 -3.93 -17.85
C VAL A 161 -9.52 -3.50 -19.06
N VAL A 162 -10.18 -3.15 -20.16
CA VAL A 162 -9.51 -2.63 -21.35
C VAL A 162 -10.15 -1.32 -21.79
N SER A 163 -9.30 -0.34 -22.10
CA SER A 163 -9.69 0.93 -22.69
C SER A 163 -8.96 1.15 -24.03
N GLU A 164 -9.69 1.67 -25.00
CA GLU A 164 -9.16 2.09 -26.32
C GLU A 164 -8.64 3.55 -26.30
N GLY A 165 -8.72 4.22 -25.14
CA GLY A 165 -8.32 5.61 -24.96
C GLY A 165 -7.76 5.88 -23.55
N PRO A 166 -7.34 7.12 -23.27
CA PRO A 166 -7.01 7.54 -21.91
C PRO A 166 -8.27 7.47 -21.03
N VAL A 167 -8.07 7.24 -19.73
CA VAL A 167 -9.14 7.19 -18.73
C VAL A 167 -8.87 8.26 -17.65
N PRO A 168 -9.87 8.65 -16.84
CA PRO A 168 -9.70 9.66 -15.79
C PRO A 168 -8.64 9.26 -14.74
N GLU A 169 -7.65 10.12 -14.49
CA GLU A 169 -6.58 9.86 -13.50
C GLU A 169 -7.11 9.80 -12.06
N GLU A 170 -8.27 10.41 -11.79
CA GLU A 170 -8.95 10.36 -10.50
C GLU A 170 -9.20 8.91 -10.06
N TRP A 171 -9.37 7.99 -11.02
CA TRP A 171 -9.55 6.59 -10.72
C TRP A 171 -8.38 6.01 -9.92
N TYR A 172 -7.17 6.43 -10.24
CA TYR A 172 -5.97 6.06 -9.51
C TYR A 172 -5.91 6.75 -8.15
N TRP A 173 -6.06 8.08 -8.11
CA TRP A 173 -5.88 8.88 -6.88
C TRP A 173 -6.89 8.52 -5.79
N GLU A 174 -8.15 8.30 -6.13
CA GLU A 174 -9.16 7.79 -5.20
C GLU A 174 -8.75 6.43 -4.62
N THR A 175 -8.28 5.51 -5.47
CA THR A 175 -7.99 4.13 -5.08
C THR A 175 -6.66 3.94 -4.35
N VAL A 176 -5.68 4.82 -4.53
CA VAL A 176 -4.40 4.75 -3.79
C VAL A 176 -4.49 5.40 -2.41
N SER A 177 -5.37 6.40 -2.26
CA SER A 177 -5.51 7.20 -1.04
C SER A 177 -6.63 6.75 -0.09
N GLY A 178 -7.60 5.97 -0.56
CA GLY A 178 -8.80 5.66 0.22
C GLY A 178 -9.60 4.43 -0.23
N HIS A 179 -10.68 4.17 0.50
CA HIS A 179 -11.67 3.15 0.14
C HIS A 179 -12.50 3.61 -1.06
N VAL A 180 -12.69 2.71 -2.02
CA VAL A 180 -13.52 2.95 -3.21
C VAL A 180 -14.59 1.87 -3.30
N ASP A 181 -15.84 2.31 -3.41
CA ASP A 181 -16.97 1.42 -3.61
C ASP A 181 -17.01 0.89 -5.04
N LEU A 182 -17.25 -0.42 -5.17
CA LEU A 182 -17.22 -1.11 -6.46
C LEU A 182 -18.29 -0.61 -7.44
N GLU A 183 -19.54 -0.47 -6.99
CA GLU A 183 -20.67 -0.14 -7.87
C GLU A 183 -20.54 1.24 -8.54
N PRO A 184 -20.20 2.33 -7.82
CA PRO A 184 -19.87 3.61 -8.45
C PRO A 184 -18.73 3.49 -9.47
N ARG A 185 -17.65 2.79 -9.14
CA ARG A 185 -16.50 2.63 -10.04
C ARG A 185 -16.89 1.88 -11.32
N LEU A 186 -17.68 0.80 -11.22
CA LEU A 186 -18.16 0.07 -12.40
C LEU A 186 -19.01 0.93 -13.34
N LYS A 187 -19.80 1.86 -12.79
CA LYS A 187 -20.57 2.82 -13.61
C LYS A 187 -19.64 3.78 -14.36
N GLN A 188 -18.61 4.29 -13.69
CA GLN A 188 -17.61 5.15 -14.32
C GLN A 188 -16.86 4.42 -15.44
N VAL A 189 -16.36 3.20 -15.17
CA VAL A 189 -15.63 2.37 -16.14
C VAL A 189 -16.47 2.14 -17.41
N ARG A 190 -17.74 1.77 -17.26
CA ARG A 190 -18.64 1.54 -18.40
C ARG A 190 -18.99 2.83 -19.15
N ALA A 191 -19.18 3.94 -18.43
CA ALA A 191 -19.50 5.23 -19.03
C ALA A 191 -18.34 5.78 -19.89
N ASP A 192 -17.10 5.44 -19.54
CA ASP A 192 -15.88 5.80 -20.28
C ASP A 192 -15.59 4.88 -21.48
N GLY A 193 -16.51 3.96 -21.80
CA GLY A 193 -16.36 3.04 -22.94
C GLY A 193 -15.39 1.89 -22.72
N CYS A 194 -14.86 1.72 -21.50
CA CYS A 194 -14.06 0.55 -21.16
C CYS A 194 -14.92 -0.70 -21.17
N TRP A 195 -14.35 -1.80 -21.67
CA TRP A 195 -14.96 -3.12 -21.54
C TRP A 195 -14.20 -3.97 -20.53
N LEU A 196 -14.88 -4.95 -19.97
CA LEU A 196 -14.39 -5.75 -18.86
C LEU A 196 -14.69 -7.23 -19.05
N LEU A 197 -13.75 -8.07 -18.62
CA LEU A 197 -13.94 -9.51 -18.44
C LEU A 197 -13.85 -9.81 -16.95
N ALA A 198 -14.83 -10.57 -16.44
CA ALA A 198 -14.91 -10.93 -15.04
C ALA A 198 -15.67 -12.25 -14.89
N GLY A 199 -15.45 -12.95 -13.78
CA GLY A 199 -16.29 -14.07 -13.36
C GLY A 199 -17.58 -13.59 -12.67
N GLU A 200 -18.12 -14.40 -11.75
CA GLU A 200 -19.32 -14.04 -10.97
C GLU A 200 -19.14 -12.79 -10.09
N ARG A 201 -17.89 -12.43 -9.78
CA ARG A 201 -17.51 -11.34 -8.88
C ARG A 201 -16.58 -10.38 -9.60
N LEU A 202 -16.73 -9.09 -9.35
CA LEU A 202 -16.02 -8.01 -10.07
C LEU A 202 -15.08 -7.19 -9.17
N TRP A 203 -14.60 -7.74 -8.05
CA TRP A 203 -13.82 -6.95 -7.07
C TRP A 203 -12.51 -6.41 -7.64
N GLY A 204 -11.83 -7.16 -8.52
CA GLY A 204 -10.64 -6.68 -9.22
C GLY A 204 -10.86 -5.45 -10.10
N ALA A 205 -12.11 -5.05 -10.38
CA ALA A 205 -12.38 -3.89 -11.24
C ALA A 205 -11.85 -2.58 -10.66
N VAL A 206 -11.85 -2.44 -9.32
CA VAL A 206 -11.32 -1.23 -8.66
C VAL A 206 -9.82 -1.10 -8.92
N GLY A 207 -9.04 -2.16 -8.71
CA GLY A 207 -7.61 -2.11 -8.93
C GLY A 207 -7.21 -2.12 -10.40
N ALA A 208 -7.87 -2.91 -11.25
CA ALA A 208 -7.62 -2.93 -12.68
C ALA A 208 -7.90 -1.56 -13.34
N SER A 209 -8.99 -0.89 -12.95
CA SER A 209 -9.30 0.47 -13.42
C SER A 209 -8.29 1.50 -12.90
N ALA A 210 -7.86 1.41 -11.64
CA ALA A 210 -6.81 2.28 -11.10
C ALA A 210 -5.46 2.06 -11.79
N ALA A 211 -5.13 0.83 -12.21
CA ALA A 211 -3.88 0.51 -12.87
C ALA A 211 -3.79 1.12 -14.27
N ILE A 212 -4.86 1.08 -15.07
CA ILE A 212 -4.90 1.72 -16.40
C ILE A 212 -4.97 3.25 -16.33
N ALA A 213 -5.43 3.79 -15.20
CA ALA A 213 -5.52 5.23 -14.95
C ALA A 213 -4.23 5.84 -14.39
N TRP A 214 -3.31 5.04 -13.87
CA TRP A 214 -2.08 5.54 -13.31
C TRP A 214 -1.14 6.04 -14.41
N SER A 215 -0.84 7.34 -14.40
CA SER A 215 0.13 7.99 -15.29
C SER A 215 1.50 8.06 -14.64
N PRO A 216 2.51 7.33 -15.14
CA PRO A 216 3.85 7.39 -14.56
C PRO A 216 4.55 8.72 -14.87
N ASN A 217 5.39 9.20 -13.95
CA ASN A 217 6.11 10.46 -14.07
C ASN A 217 7.63 10.27 -13.89
N SER A 218 8.42 11.34 -14.01
CA SER A 218 9.89 11.27 -13.93
C SER A 218 10.44 10.78 -12.59
N SER A 219 9.64 10.81 -11.52
CA SER A 219 9.98 10.30 -10.19
C SER A 219 9.56 8.85 -9.95
N SER A 220 8.75 8.27 -10.85
CA SER A 220 8.33 6.86 -10.77
C SER A 220 9.54 5.93 -10.76
N THR A 221 9.43 4.85 -9.99
CA THR A 221 10.48 3.86 -9.85
C THR A 221 10.23 2.67 -10.77
N TRP A 222 11.18 1.74 -10.82
CA TRP A 222 11.10 0.53 -11.65
C TRP A 222 11.27 -0.70 -10.77
N GLU A 223 10.49 -1.75 -11.02
CA GLU A 223 10.61 -3.08 -10.41
C GLU A 223 10.70 -4.12 -11.52
N LEU A 224 11.81 -4.86 -11.59
CA LEU A 224 11.94 -6.05 -12.43
C LEU A 224 11.53 -7.26 -11.63
N ILE A 225 10.55 -8.01 -12.12
CA ILE A 225 10.08 -9.24 -11.50
C ILE A 225 10.57 -10.42 -12.33
N ALA A 226 11.28 -11.34 -11.68
CA ALA A 226 11.69 -12.61 -12.26
C ALA A 226 10.81 -13.73 -11.68
N TRP A 227 10.34 -14.64 -12.52
CA TRP A 227 9.51 -15.78 -12.10
C TRP A 227 10.27 -17.10 -12.16
N ARG A 228 9.87 -18.02 -11.29
CA ARG A 228 10.47 -19.35 -11.14
C ARG A 228 9.98 -20.27 -12.25
N GLU A 229 10.80 -21.26 -12.57
CA GLU A 229 10.38 -22.41 -13.35
C GLU A 229 9.29 -23.19 -12.60
N PRO A 230 8.31 -23.82 -13.30
CA PRO A 230 7.20 -24.52 -12.65
C PRO A 230 7.63 -25.55 -11.60
N GLY A 231 8.69 -26.31 -11.87
CA GLY A 231 9.23 -27.32 -10.94
C GLY A 231 9.87 -26.77 -9.66
N MET A 232 10.13 -25.45 -9.60
CA MET A 232 10.71 -24.79 -8.43
C MET A 232 9.66 -24.12 -7.53
N ILE A 233 8.42 -23.93 -8.02
CA ILE A 233 7.36 -23.26 -7.26
C ILE A 233 7.04 -24.06 -5.98
N GLY A 234 6.90 -23.35 -4.86
CA GLY A 234 6.70 -23.96 -3.54
C GLY A 234 7.96 -24.42 -2.80
N LEU A 235 9.08 -24.65 -3.51
CA LEU A 235 10.37 -25.00 -2.88
C LEU A 235 11.05 -23.76 -2.27
N PRO A 236 12.02 -23.92 -1.34
CA PRO A 236 12.86 -22.79 -0.91
C PRO A 236 13.55 -22.11 -2.09
N ARG A 237 13.59 -20.77 -2.09
CA ARG A 237 14.27 -19.98 -3.15
C ARG A 237 15.77 -20.06 -2.98
N GLN A 238 16.48 -20.31 -4.09
CA GLN A 238 17.95 -20.22 -4.11
C GLN A 238 18.37 -18.78 -4.43
N VAL A 239 18.22 -17.89 -3.44
CA VAL A 239 18.65 -16.48 -3.50
C VAL A 239 19.20 -16.10 -2.12
N THR A 240 20.52 -16.06 -1.98
CA THR A 240 21.20 -15.78 -0.70
C THR A 240 21.25 -14.29 -0.37
N SER A 241 21.28 -13.92 0.92
CA SER A 241 21.50 -12.51 1.31
C SER A 241 22.81 -11.94 0.75
N ASP A 242 23.85 -12.77 0.62
CA ASP A 242 25.14 -12.37 0.05
C ASP A 242 25.05 -12.03 -1.44
N SER A 243 24.29 -12.79 -2.24
CA SER A 243 24.11 -12.49 -3.67
C SER A 243 23.36 -11.17 -3.85
N VAL A 244 22.33 -10.92 -3.04
CA VAL A 244 21.61 -9.63 -3.02
C VAL A 244 22.53 -8.47 -2.64
N ARG A 245 23.34 -8.64 -1.59
CA ARG A 245 24.30 -7.61 -1.13
C ARG A 245 25.33 -7.27 -2.20
N LEU A 246 25.84 -8.28 -2.90
CA LEU A 246 26.78 -8.10 -4.01
C LEU A 246 26.11 -7.42 -5.22
N MET A 247 24.85 -7.78 -5.51
CA MET A 247 24.06 -7.16 -6.58
C MET A 247 23.87 -5.66 -6.35
N GLU A 248 23.44 -5.25 -5.16
CA GLU A 248 23.25 -3.83 -4.81
C GLU A 248 24.57 -3.05 -4.95
N ARG A 249 25.68 -3.59 -4.41
CA ARG A 249 27.01 -2.95 -4.54
C ARG A 249 27.44 -2.77 -5.99
N ARG A 250 27.12 -3.73 -6.88
CA ARG A 250 27.51 -3.68 -8.29
C ARG A 250 26.59 -2.79 -9.13
N ASN A 251 25.37 -2.56 -8.65
CA ASN A 251 24.30 -1.83 -9.32
C ASN A 251 23.73 -0.74 -8.39
N PRO A 252 24.46 0.36 -8.17
CA PRO A 252 24.13 1.37 -7.16
C PRO A 252 22.83 2.16 -7.45
N MET A 253 22.29 2.05 -8.67
CA MET A 253 20.99 2.64 -9.04
C MET A 253 19.79 1.77 -8.61
N THR A 254 20.05 0.61 -8.01
CA THR A 254 19.04 -0.26 -7.37
C THR A 254 18.93 0.10 -5.90
N PHE A 255 17.74 -0.04 -5.31
CA PHE A 255 17.48 0.36 -3.93
C PHE A 255 16.41 -0.52 -3.27
N VAL A 256 16.37 -0.54 -1.94
CA VAL A 256 15.34 -1.25 -1.14
C VAL A 256 15.28 -2.75 -1.50
N ASN A 257 16.40 -3.35 -1.91
CA ASN A 257 16.48 -4.78 -2.21
C ASN A 257 16.89 -5.61 -0.98
N ARG A 258 17.43 -4.95 0.04
CA ARG A 258 17.82 -5.55 1.32
C ARG A 258 17.41 -4.66 2.50
N ASP A 259 17.19 -5.30 3.64
CA ASP A 259 17.20 -4.61 4.93
C ASP A 259 18.60 -4.73 5.56
N PRO A 260 19.35 -3.62 5.67
CA PRO A 260 20.67 -3.60 6.31
C PRO A 260 20.62 -3.92 7.80
N THR A 261 19.52 -3.64 8.48
CA THR A 261 19.36 -3.79 9.93
C THR A 261 19.04 -5.23 10.35
N ALA A 262 18.55 -6.05 9.41
CA ALA A 262 18.10 -7.43 9.66
C ALA A 262 18.83 -8.50 8.84
N ASP A 263 19.89 -8.14 8.09
CA ASP A 263 20.57 -8.96 7.07
C ASP A 263 19.61 -9.76 6.17
N ARG A 264 18.48 -9.12 5.84
CA ARG A 264 17.31 -9.75 5.23
C ARG A 264 17.17 -9.31 3.78
N GLY A 265 17.21 -10.26 2.84
CA GLY A 265 16.79 -10.01 1.46
C GLY A 265 15.31 -9.61 1.41
N LEU A 266 15.01 -8.47 0.78
CA LEU A 266 13.67 -7.95 0.56
C LEU A 266 13.12 -8.31 -0.83
N ILE A 267 14.00 -8.66 -1.77
CA ILE A 267 13.61 -8.97 -3.15
C ILE A 267 12.85 -10.30 -3.29
N ALA A 268 13.14 -11.29 -2.44
CA ALA A 268 12.61 -12.63 -2.56
C ALA A 268 11.42 -12.83 -1.58
N PRO A 269 10.20 -13.13 -2.09
CA PRO A 269 9.07 -13.41 -1.22
C PRO A 269 9.28 -14.71 -0.42
N ARG A 270 8.60 -14.81 0.72
CA ARG A 270 8.64 -16.00 1.61
C ARG A 270 7.43 -16.91 1.45
N THR A 271 6.77 -16.79 0.31
CA THR A 271 5.49 -17.43 0.02
C THR A 271 5.71 -18.47 -1.08
N PRO A 272 4.81 -19.46 -1.23
CA PRO A 272 4.93 -20.46 -2.30
C PRO A 272 4.61 -19.90 -3.70
N CYS A 273 4.62 -18.57 -3.89
CA CYS A 273 4.26 -17.92 -5.15
C CYS A 273 5.33 -18.12 -6.25
N PRO A 274 4.98 -17.89 -7.52
CA PRO A 274 5.90 -18.05 -8.65
C PRO A 274 7.01 -16.99 -8.74
N VAL A 275 6.99 -15.91 -7.96
CA VAL A 275 8.03 -14.86 -8.03
C VAL A 275 9.34 -15.38 -7.45
N LEU A 276 10.43 -15.33 -8.22
CA LEU A 276 11.79 -15.61 -7.74
C LEU A 276 12.30 -14.42 -6.92
N TYR A 277 12.36 -13.25 -7.54
CA TYR A 277 12.68 -11.98 -6.89
C TYR A 277 12.11 -10.77 -7.63
N GLY A 278 11.97 -9.65 -6.93
CA GLY A 278 11.69 -8.32 -7.49
C GLY A 278 12.85 -7.37 -7.22
N ILE A 279 13.52 -6.86 -8.26
CA ILE A 279 14.63 -5.89 -8.14
C ILE A 279 14.09 -4.50 -8.39
N ARG A 280 14.22 -3.61 -7.40
CA ARG A 280 13.82 -2.20 -7.53
C ARG A 280 15.00 -1.31 -7.89
N GLY A 281 14.75 -0.31 -8.72
CA GLY A 281 15.75 0.67 -9.13
C GLY A 281 15.18 1.92 -9.78
N ARG A 282 16.06 2.87 -10.07
CA ARG A 282 15.69 4.20 -10.58
C ARG A 282 15.33 4.20 -12.06
N THR A 283 15.88 3.26 -12.83
CA THR A 283 15.74 3.20 -14.29
C THR A 283 15.50 1.77 -14.76
N SER A 284 14.82 1.60 -15.89
CA SER A 284 14.62 0.30 -16.54
C SER A 284 15.94 -0.43 -16.78
N GLU A 285 16.94 0.28 -17.28
CA GLU A 285 18.26 -0.26 -17.61
C GLU A 285 18.97 -0.78 -16.35
N SER A 286 18.84 -0.06 -15.22
CA SER A 286 19.47 -0.45 -13.97
C SER A 286 18.94 -1.77 -13.42
N VAL A 287 17.62 -1.99 -13.48
CA VAL A 287 17.00 -3.22 -12.98
C VAL A 287 17.29 -4.40 -13.92
N VAL A 288 17.32 -4.19 -15.23
CA VAL A 288 17.73 -5.21 -16.21
C VAL A 288 19.19 -5.62 -16.01
N LYS A 289 20.09 -4.66 -15.83
CA LYS A 289 21.51 -4.94 -15.58
C LYS A 289 21.70 -5.76 -14.30
N ALA A 290 20.97 -5.40 -13.24
CA ALA A 290 20.99 -6.12 -11.98
C ALA A 290 20.47 -7.55 -12.11
N HIS A 291 19.35 -7.76 -12.81
CA HIS A 291 18.81 -9.08 -13.11
C HIS A 291 19.80 -9.93 -13.91
N ARG A 292 20.36 -9.41 -15.01
CA ARG A 292 21.36 -10.13 -15.81
C ARG A 292 22.58 -10.51 -14.97
N TRP A 293 23.03 -9.62 -14.09
CA TRP A 293 24.12 -9.92 -13.17
C TRP A 293 23.75 -11.04 -12.18
N MET A 294 22.53 -11.04 -11.63
CA MET A 294 22.04 -12.14 -10.78
C MET A 294 21.98 -13.46 -11.56
N GLN A 295 21.53 -13.42 -12.81
CA GLN A 295 21.34 -14.62 -13.63
C GLN A 295 22.62 -15.23 -14.19
N VAL A 296 23.74 -14.52 -14.28
CA VAL A 296 25.03 -15.17 -14.65
C VAL A 296 25.65 -15.97 -13.52
N ARG A 297 25.16 -15.81 -12.28
CA ARG A 297 25.68 -16.54 -11.13
C ARG A 297 25.25 -18.00 -11.12
N THR A 298 26.02 -18.84 -10.43
CA THR A 298 25.74 -20.27 -10.25
C THR A 298 25.02 -20.56 -8.93
N ASP A 299 25.04 -19.63 -7.97
CA ASP A 299 24.40 -19.74 -6.65
C ASP A 299 23.03 -19.04 -6.58
N VAL A 300 22.46 -18.70 -7.74
CA VAL A 300 21.13 -18.09 -7.88
C VAL A 300 20.31 -18.96 -8.84
N GLU A 301 19.07 -19.26 -8.46
CA GLU A 301 18.13 -19.96 -9.33
C GLU A 301 17.97 -19.26 -10.69
N ARG A 302 17.91 -20.05 -11.76
CA ARG A 302 17.66 -19.54 -13.11
C ARG A 302 16.19 -19.17 -13.28
N SER A 303 15.95 -18.13 -14.05
CA SER A 303 14.64 -17.62 -14.40
C SER A 303 14.63 -17.30 -15.88
N THR A 304 13.85 -18.04 -16.66
CA THR A 304 13.70 -17.79 -18.11
C THR A 304 12.69 -16.67 -18.40
N ARG A 305 11.77 -16.41 -17.45
CA ARG A 305 10.74 -15.38 -17.56
C ARG A 305 10.98 -14.23 -16.59
N TRP A 306 10.99 -13.01 -17.10
CA TRP A 306 11.05 -11.79 -16.31
C TRP A 306 10.42 -10.63 -17.08
N ALA A 307 9.92 -9.63 -16.35
CA ALA A 307 9.45 -8.39 -16.95
C ALA A 307 9.82 -7.19 -16.08
N VAL A 308 9.94 -6.04 -16.73
CA VAL A 308 10.22 -4.75 -16.11
C VAL A 308 8.91 -3.96 -16.03
N HIS A 309 8.61 -3.44 -14.84
CA HIS A 309 7.43 -2.62 -14.60
C HIS A 309 7.84 -1.26 -14.07
N ARG A 310 7.26 -0.20 -14.61
CA ARG A 310 7.27 1.11 -13.96
C ARG A 310 6.25 1.08 -12.82
N THR A 311 6.55 1.70 -11.69
CA THR A 311 5.72 1.55 -10.49
C THR A 311 5.63 2.83 -9.66
N ASN A 312 4.51 2.97 -8.96
CA ASN A 312 4.29 3.99 -7.94
C ASN A 312 4.88 3.60 -6.57
N GLN A 313 5.68 2.53 -6.49
CA GLN A 313 6.41 2.26 -5.27
C GLN A 313 7.34 3.42 -4.91
N LEU A 314 7.45 3.67 -3.60
CA LEU A 314 8.27 4.74 -3.02
C LEU A 314 7.87 6.16 -3.45
N SER A 315 6.58 6.40 -3.73
CA SER A 315 6.06 7.71 -4.14
C SER A 315 5.42 8.52 -3.01
N ASP A 316 5.01 7.87 -1.91
CA ASP A 316 4.09 8.43 -0.91
C ASP A 316 2.69 8.79 -1.44
N ASP A 317 2.26 8.28 -2.62
CA ASP A 317 0.95 8.63 -3.22
C ASP A 317 -0.26 8.28 -2.32
N HIS A 318 -0.10 7.36 -1.35
CA HIS A 318 -1.14 7.03 -0.36
C HIS A 318 -1.21 8.01 0.83
N LEU A 319 -0.21 8.87 0.98
CA LEU A 319 -0.12 9.79 2.11
C LEU A 319 -0.69 11.15 1.75
N GLY A 320 -1.34 11.77 2.74
CA GLY A 320 -1.73 13.17 2.67
C GLY A 320 -0.55 14.11 2.97
N THR A 321 -0.89 15.36 3.29
CA THR A 321 0.09 16.37 3.68
C THR A 321 0.62 16.15 5.11
N VAL A 322 1.78 16.75 5.39
CA VAL A 322 2.36 16.74 6.73
C VAL A 322 1.42 17.41 7.72
N SER A 323 1.06 16.67 8.77
CA SER A 323 0.20 17.17 9.84
C SER A 323 1.03 17.59 11.05
N TYR A 324 0.51 18.54 11.84
CA TYR A 324 1.17 19.12 13.00
C TYR A 324 0.24 19.17 14.20
N GLY A 325 0.79 19.07 15.41
CA GLY A 325 -0.03 19.07 16.61
C GLY A 325 0.78 19.07 17.89
N THR A 326 0.08 19.27 19.01
CA THR A 326 0.66 19.26 20.36
C THR A 326 0.16 18.07 21.14
N VAL A 327 1.07 17.34 21.79
CA VAL A 327 0.75 16.15 22.60
C VAL A 327 -0.07 16.54 23.83
N ILE A 328 -1.18 15.85 24.09
CA ILE A 328 -2.12 16.18 25.18
C ILE A 328 -2.26 15.11 26.26
N ASN A 329 -1.71 13.91 26.05
CA ASN A 329 -1.59 12.88 27.08
C ASN A 329 -0.24 12.17 26.98
N HIS A 330 0.11 11.42 28.02
CA HIS A 330 1.29 10.56 27.97
C HIS A 330 1.04 9.39 27.00
N PRO A 331 2.08 8.91 26.29
CA PRO A 331 1.97 7.73 25.44
C PRO A 331 1.51 6.50 26.23
N GLU A 332 0.60 5.73 25.65
CA GLU A 332 0.09 4.49 26.21
C GLU A 332 0.55 3.29 25.39
N GLU A 333 1.10 2.28 26.06
CA GLU A 333 1.51 1.02 25.43
C GLU A 333 0.38 -0.01 25.50
N THR A 334 0.12 -0.70 24.38
CA THR A 334 -0.90 -1.75 24.29
C THR A 334 -0.26 -3.13 24.12
N LYS A 335 -1.09 -4.18 24.23
CA LYS A 335 -0.64 -5.56 23.98
C LYS A 335 -0.08 -5.67 22.55
N GLY A 336 1.12 -6.22 22.42
CA GLY A 336 1.86 -6.29 21.14
C GLY A 336 2.93 -5.20 20.97
N ALA A 337 3.18 -4.39 22.01
CA ALA A 337 4.14 -3.30 22.01
C ALA A 337 3.81 -2.20 20.97
N HIS A 338 2.54 -2.04 20.63
CA HIS A 338 2.07 -0.85 19.93
C HIS A 338 1.91 0.29 20.93
N SER A 339 2.01 1.52 20.45
CA SER A 339 1.88 2.70 21.29
C SER A 339 0.95 3.71 20.65
N ASN A 340 0.17 4.40 21.48
CA ASN A 340 -0.71 5.45 21.02
C ASN A 340 -0.55 6.70 21.87
N VAL A 341 -0.82 7.85 21.26
CA VAL A 341 -0.84 9.15 21.94
C VAL A 341 -1.86 10.04 21.25
N ALA A 342 -2.52 10.91 22.00
CA ALA A 342 -3.40 11.92 21.45
C ALA A 342 -2.67 13.25 21.30
N VAL A 343 -2.96 13.94 20.20
CA VAL A 343 -2.52 15.31 19.94
C VAL A 343 -3.72 16.21 19.70
N VAL A 344 -3.57 17.51 19.95
CA VAL A 344 -4.48 18.53 19.44
C VAL A 344 -3.90 19.15 18.18
N SER A 345 -4.70 19.21 17.13
CA SER A 345 -4.37 19.82 15.85
C SER A 345 -5.59 20.55 15.29
N ASN A 346 -5.45 21.83 14.97
CA ASN A 346 -6.55 22.67 14.47
C ASN A 346 -7.83 22.58 15.33
N GLY A 347 -7.67 22.55 16.67
CA GLY A 347 -8.77 22.43 17.62
C GLY A 347 -9.36 21.03 17.80
N ASN A 348 -8.92 20.04 17.02
CA ASN A 348 -9.42 18.68 17.07
C ASN A 348 -8.46 17.75 17.81
N ARG A 349 -9.02 16.81 18.58
CA ARG A 349 -8.27 15.70 19.17
C ARG A 349 -8.03 14.64 18.10
N ILE A 350 -6.77 14.29 17.88
CA ILE A 350 -6.34 13.27 16.91
C ILE A 350 -5.60 12.17 17.68
N SER A 351 -5.96 10.90 17.40
CA SER A 351 -5.24 9.75 17.93
C SER A 351 -4.13 9.34 16.98
N LEU A 352 -2.88 9.28 17.46
CA LEU A 352 -1.72 8.79 16.73
C LEU A 352 -1.37 7.40 17.24
N VAL A 353 -1.12 6.46 16.34
CA VAL A 353 -0.78 5.07 16.66
C VAL A 353 0.49 4.67 15.91
N ALA A 354 1.47 4.15 16.64
CA ALA A 354 2.66 3.52 16.09
C ALA A 354 2.69 2.02 16.46
N PHE A 355 2.77 1.17 15.44
CA PHE A 355 2.91 -0.28 15.62
C PHE A 355 4.33 -0.65 16.06
N SER A 356 4.52 -1.86 16.58
CA SER A 356 5.83 -2.29 17.11
C SER A 356 6.86 -2.39 15.99
N GLU A 357 6.41 -2.83 14.81
CA GLU A 357 7.14 -2.86 13.55
C GLU A 357 7.58 -1.47 13.07
N GLY A 358 6.94 -0.40 13.56
CA GLY A 358 7.32 0.98 13.28
C GLY A 358 8.70 1.38 13.83
N GLY A 359 9.29 0.57 14.72
CA GLY A 359 10.69 0.70 15.13
C GLY A 359 11.03 2.10 15.65
N PRO A 360 11.89 2.88 14.98
CA PRO A 360 12.23 4.26 15.38
C PRO A 360 11.01 5.16 15.62
N VAL A 361 9.95 5.04 14.81
CA VAL A 361 8.72 5.83 14.96
C VAL A 361 8.04 5.54 16.30
N ASN A 362 7.92 4.25 16.64
CA ASN A 362 7.31 3.83 17.89
C ASN A 362 8.17 4.21 19.10
N ARG A 363 9.50 4.05 18.99
CA ARG A 363 10.45 4.50 20.04
C ARG A 363 10.34 6.00 20.29
N LEU A 364 10.21 6.80 19.24
CA LEU A 364 10.01 8.25 19.37
C LEU A 364 8.66 8.56 20.02
N LEU A 365 7.57 7.95 19.54
CA LEU A 365 6.23 8.17 20.09
C LEU A 365 6.17 7.92 21.60
N ARG A 366 6.82 6.86 22.09
CA ARG A 366 6.88 6.51 23.52
C ARG A 366 7.61 7.51 24.40
N ARG A 367 8.48 8.35 23.82
CA ARG A 367 9.26 9.37 24.55
C ARG A 367 8.64 10.75 24.54
N LEU A 368 7.52 10.91 23.83
CA LEU A 368 6.77 12.15 23.83
C LEU A 368 6.21 12.44 25.22
N GLN A 369 6.10 13.72 25.57
CA GLN A 369 5.40 14.20 26.75
C GLN A 369 4.37 15.25 26.38
N VAL A 370 3.43 15.48 27.29
CA VAL A 370 2.41 16.50 27.17
C VAL A 370 3.05 17.86 26.89
N GLY A 371 2.56 18.53 25.84
CA GLY A 371 3.05 19.83 25.38
C GLY A 371 4.10 19.76 24.26
N ASP A 372 4.66 18.59 23.96
CA ASP A 372 5.58 18.44 22.82
C ASP A 372 4.86 18.76 21.51
N ARG A 373 5.50 19.54 20.64
CA ARG A 373 5.00 19.78 19.28
C ARG A 373 5.63 18.77 18.33
N VAL A 374 4.77 18.10 17.58
CA VAL A 374 5.17 17.04 16.66
C VAL A 374 4.64 17.32 15.25
N ALA A 375 5.35 16.78 14.26
CA ALA A 375 4.87 16.64 12.90
C ALA A 375 4.78 15.16 12.55
N TRP A 376 3.77 14.76 11.79
CA TRP A 376 3.61 13.36 11.39
C TRP A 376 3.11 13.20 9.96
N LEU A 377 3.38 12.02 9.41
CA LEU A 377 2.74 11.46 8.24
C LEU A 377 2.24 10.06 8.55
N GLY A 378 1.10 9.70 7.98
CA GLY A 378 0.48 8.42 8.18
C GLY A 378 -0.84 8.31 7.46
N LEU A 379 -1.50 7.19 7.67
CA LEU A 379 -2.81 6.89 7.11
C LEU A 379 -3.89 7.01 8.17
N ILE A 380 -5.03 7.58 7.81
CA ILE A 380 -6.23 7.52 8.63
C ILE A 380 -6.83 6.13 8.49
N ALA A 381 -6.86 5.38 9.58
CA ALA A 381 -7.50 4.08 9.64
C ALA A 381 -9.04 4.23 9.69
N PRO A 382 -9.81 3.18 9.37
CA PRO A 382 -11.27 3.22 9.41
C PRO A 382 -11.87 3.59 10.78
N ASP A 383 -11.12 3.39 11.87
CA ASP A 383 -11.49 3.82 13.23
C ASP A 383 -11.20 5.30 13.53
N GLY A 384 -10.65 6.03 12.57
CA GLY A 384 -10.31 7.45 12.65
C GLY A 384 -8.92 7.73 13.25
N ALA A 385 -8.16 6.71 13.66
CA ALA A 385 -6.81 6.91 14.17
C ALA A 385 -5.79 7.10 13.04
N PHE A 386 -4.74 7.88 13.28
CA PHE A 386 -3.61 7.99 12.38
C PHE A 386 -2.57 6.91 12.66
N HIS A 387 -2.43 5.97 11.72
CA HIS A 387 -1.35 4.99 11.72
C HIS A 387 -0.09 5.63 11.16
N LEU A 388 0.89 5.87 12.04
CA LEU A 388 2.10 6.61 11.73
C LEU A 388 3.04 5.84 10.79
N GLU A 389 3.49 6.53 9.75
CA GLU A 389 4.62 6.11 8.92
C GLU A 389 5.86 6.96 9.16
N ARG A 390 5.68 8.23 9.55
CA ARG A 390 6.79 9.10 9.94
C ARG A 390 6.38 9.99 11.10
N LEU A 391 7.33 10.25 11.99
CA LEU A 391 7.12 11.13 13.15
C LEU A 391 8.36 11.98 13.38
N SER A 392 8.15 13.26 13.66
CA SER A 392 9.20 14.22 13.99
C SER A 392 8.81 14.99 15.25
N LEU A 393 9.73 15.04 16.22
CA LEU A 393 9.65 15.94 17.37
C LEU A 393 10.19 17.30 16.95
N ARG A 394 9.31 18.31 16.86
CA ARG A 394 9.66 19.65 16.36
C ARG A 394 10.09 20.59 17.47
N ASP A 395 9.36 20.57 18.57
CA ASP A 395 9.62 21.43 19.73
C ASP A 395 9.34 20.63 21.00
N PRO A 396 10.38 20.12 21.68
CA PRO A 396 10.23 19.38 22.92
C PRO A 396 9.94 20.31 24.09
N THR A 397 9.07 19.87 24.99
CA THR A 397 8.93 20.54 26.28
C THR A 397 10.15 20.27 27.17
N PRO A 398 10.55 21.24 28.03
CA PRO A 398 11.67 21.04 28.95
C PRO A 398 11.49 19.80 29.84
N ARG A 399 12.46 18.89 29.83
CA ARG A 399 12.42 17.67 30.66
C ARG A 399 12.99 17.99 32.04
N VAL A 400 12.17 18.00 33.08
CA VAL A 400 12.62 18.34 34.44
C VAL A 400 13.55 17.26 34.99
N ALA A 401 14.85 17.55 35.06
CA ALA A 401 15.86 16.65 35.63
C ALA A 401 15.87 16.71 37.16
N GLY A 402 15.48 17.84 37.74
CA GLY A 402 15.32 18.01 39.17
C GLY A 402 15.76 19.38 39.67
N ARG A 403 16.10 19.45 40.94
CA ARG A 403 16.67 20.67 41.54
C ARG A 403 18.18 20.74 41.25
N PRO A 404 18.77 21.95 41.26
CA PRO A 404 20.21 22.13 41.22
C PRO A 404 20.96 21.19 42.17
N GLN A 405 22.10 20.69 41.72
CA GLN A 405 22.96 19.79 42.50
C GLN A 405 24.11 20.56 43.14
N CYS A 406 24.46 20.19 44.37
CA CYS A 406 25.63 20.69 45.08
C CYS A 406 26.21 19.56 45.94
N CYS A 407 27.54 19.42 45.97
CA CYS A 407 28.23 18.31 46.66
C CYS A 407 27.71 16.92 46.23
N GLY A 408 27.38 16.75 44.93
CA GLY A 408 26.86 15.50 44.38
C GLY A 408 25.43 15.12 44.81
N LYS A 409 24.69 16.02 45.49
CA LYS A 409 23.31 15.78 45.93
C LYS A 409 22.38 16.91 45.50
N SER A 410 21.11 16.60 45.21
CA SER A 410 20.10 17.62 44.92
C SER A 410 19.85 18.53 46.12
N MET A 411 19.86 19.85 45.92
CA MET A 411 19.62 20.82 46.99
C MET A 411 18.18 20.71 47.53
N ARG A 412 17.99 21.03 48.82
CA ARG A 412 16.69 20.91 49.52
C ARG A 412 16.04 22.28 49.72
N SER A 413 14.71 22.30 49.81
CA SER A 413 13.97 23.54 50.10
C SER A 413 14.30 24.04 51.50
N GLY A 414 14.61 25.33 51.64
CA GLY A 414 14.77 25.98 52.94
C GLY A 414 13.45 26.32 53.64
N GLY A 415 12.30 26.15 52.97
CA GLY A 415 10.97 26.54 53.47
C GLY A 415 10.14 27.27 52.41
N ALA A 416 8.94 27.73 52.78
CA ALA A 416 8.14 28.59 51.91
C ALA A 416 8.86 29.93 51.69
N GLY A 417 8.96 30.38 50.44
CA GLY A 417 9.65 31.64 50.07
C GLY A 417 11.18 31.65 50.23
N GLN A 418 11.78 30.56 50.73
CA GLN A 418 13.23 30.47 50.96
C GLN A 418 13.96 29.80 49.78
N GLN A 419 15.25 30.14 49.65
CA GLN A 419 16.18 29.56 48.69
C GLN A 419 16.40 28.05 48.91
N LEU A 420 16.94 27.38 47.89
CA LEU A 420 17.43 26.01 48.04
C LEU A 420 18.73 26.03 48.86
N ARG A 421 18.94 25.02 49.70
CA ARG A 421 20.14 24.88 50.54
C ARG A 421 20.78 23.51 50.38
N CYS A 422 22.11 23.47 50.26
CA CYS A 422 22.89 22.24 50.36
C CYS A 422 23.01 21.82 51.84
N ARG A 423 22.74 20.55 52.16
CA ARG A 423 22.87 20.05 53.55
C ARG A 423 24.32 19.82 53.98
N GLU A 424 25.25 19.70 53.04
CA GLU A 424 26.66 19.41 53.33
C GLU A 424 27.47 20.68 53.51
N CYS A 425 27.50 21.57 52.52
CA CYS A 425 28.30 22.80 52.57
C CYS A 425 27.48 24.05 52.94
N GLY A 426 26.15 23.95 53.06
CA GLY A 426 25.29 25.08 53.43
C GLY A 426 25.05 26.10 52.33
N SER A 427 25.62 25.93 51.13
CA SER A 427 25.44 26.82 49.97
C SER A 427 23.96 27.02 49.65
N LYS A 428 23.62 28.19 49.11
CA LYS A 428 22.26 28.56 48.71
C LYS A 428 22.17 28.73 47.21
N ALA A 429 21.03 28.37 46.64
CA ALA A 429 20.72 28.57 45.22
C ALA A 429 19.29 29.09 45.04
N VAL A 430 19.06 29.72 43.88
CA VAL A 430 17.73 30.16 43.47
C VAL A 430 16.79 28.95 43.37
N ARG A 431 15.50 29.18 43.62
CA ARG A 431 14.48 28.13 43.60
C ARG A 431 14.00 27.88 42.18
N GLU A 432 14.81 27.17 41.43
CA GLU A 432 14.55 26.80 40.04
C GLU A 432 14.57 25.28 39.84
N TRP A 433 14.01 24.87 38.71
CA TRP A 433 14.14 23.51 38.20
C TRP A 433 15.19 23.51 37.11
N VAL A 434 16.11 22.55 37.19
CA VAL A 434 17.03 22.25 36.10
C VAL A 434 16.28 21.35 35.13
N SER A 435 16.20 21.78 33.88
CA SER A 435 15.68 20.97 32.78
C SER A 435 16.79 20.53 31.85
N THR A 436 16.58 19.42 31.18
CA THR A 436 17.39 18.96 30.06
C THR A 436 16.54 18.93 28.79
N ASP A 437 17.22 18.88 27.66
CA ASP A 437 16.56 18.62 26.38
C ASP A 437 16.01 17.18 26.34
N ALA A 438 15.09 16.93 25.41
CA ALA A 438 14.59 15.59 25.17
C ALA A 438 15.70 14.71 24.58
N ASP A 439 16.06 13.63 25.27
CA ASP A 439 17.03 12.67 24.75
C ASP A 439 16.38 11.73 23.73
N VAL A 440 16.63 12.03 22.46
CA VAL A 440 16.22 11.24 21.29
C VAL A 440 17.43 10.86 20.42
N SER A 441 18.64 10.95 20.98
CA SER A 441 19.91 10.82 20.25
C SER A 441 20.18 9.41 19.71
N ASP A 442 19.61 8.38 20.34
CA ASP A 442 19.68 6.98 19.94
C ASP A 442 18.54 6.54 19.00
N ILE A 443 17.67 7.46 18.59
CA ILE A 443 16.59 7.18 17.63
C ILE A 443 17.09 7.52 16.22
N GLU A 444 17.12 6.50 15.36
CA GLU A 444 17.41 6.65 13.93
C GLU A 444 16.44 7.66 13.30
N ALA A 445 17.00 8.74 12.77
CA ALA A 445 16.25 9.81 12.14
C ALA A 445 17.08 10.49 11.02
N VAL A 446 16.39 10.99 10.01
CA VAL A 446 16.96 11.81 8.93
C VAL A 446 16.29 13.17 9.00
N ALA A 447 17.07 14.24 9.18
CA ALA A 447 16.54 15.61 9.34
C ALA A 447 15.38 15.71 10.37
N ASN A 448 15.57 15.08 11.54
CA ASN A 448 14.61 14.99 12.64
C ASN A 448 13.32 14.20 12.36
N TRP A 449 13.25 13.48 11.23
CA TRP A 449 12.17 12.54 10.94
C TRP A 449 12.60 11.11 11.24
N SER A 450 11.79 10.41 12.01
CA SER A 450 11.88 8.95 12.17
C SER A 450 11.00 8.25 11.14
N GLU A 451 11.45 7.08 10.67
CA GLU A 451 10.71 6.18 9.77
C GLU A 451 10.96 4.71 10.17
N PRO A 452 10.10 3.76 9.76
CA PRO A 452 10.34 2.33 9.96
C PRO A 452 11.63 1.85 9.27
N THR A 453 12.15 0.71 9.73
CA THR A 453 13.23 0.01 9.03
C THR A 453 12.78 -0.42 7.62
N PRO A 454 13.71 -0.61 6.65
CA PRO A 454 13.35 -0.97 5.29
C PRO A 454 12.42 -2.18 5.17
N SER A 455 12.53 -3.21 6.02
CA SER A 455 11.64 -4.37 5.98
C SER A 455 10.19 -4.09 6.40
N ASN A 456 9.97 -3.03 7.16
CA ASN A 456 8.68 -2.71 7.78
C ASN A 456 8.00 -1.50 7.13
N ARG A 457 8.64 -0.88 6.13
CA ARG A 457 8.01 0.15 5.30
C ARG A 457 6.97 -0.48 4.37
N ARG A 458 5.93 0.29 4.04
CA ARG A 458 5.00 -0.12 2.99
C ARG A 458 5.66 0.06 1.63
N HIS A 459 5.13 -0.63 0.63
CA HIS A 459 5.61 -0.54 -0.76
C HIS A 459 5.58 0.90 -1.33
N LEU A 460 4.58 1.69 -0.94
CA LEU A 460 4.41 3.06 -1.39
C LEU A 460 5.27 4.07 -0.61
N SER A 461 5.71 3.73 0.61
CA SER A 461 6.42 4.68 1.49
C SER A 461 7.79 5.04 0.89
N ARG A 462 7.99 6.31 0.56
CA ARG A 462 9.25 6.86 0.06
C ARG A 462 10.30 6.95 1.19
N PRO A 463 11.47 6.29 1.10
CA PRO A 463 12.50 6.42 2.13
C PRO A 463 12.92 7.87 2.35
N LEU A 464 13.18 8.26 3.60
CA LEU A 464 13.67 9.60 3.95
C LEU A 464 14.97 9.98 3.23
N GLU A 465 15.82 8.99 2.95
CA GLU A 465 17.06 9.16 2.16
C GLU A 465 16.80 9.61 0.71
N LEU A 466 15.60 9.36 0.18
CA LEU A 466 15.20 9.72 -1.18
C LEU A 466 14.33 10.98 -1.26
N GLY A 467 13.87 11.51 -0.13
CA GLY A 467 13.03 12.71 -0.06
C GLY A 467 12.47 12.94 1.34
N LEU A 468 12.37 14.21 1.75
CA LEU A 468 11.84 14.58 3.05
C LEU A 468 10.32 14.87 2.96
N PRO A 469 9.56 14.65 4.04
CA PRO A 469 8.16 15.05 4.11
C PRO A 469 7.96 16.54 3.88
N GLY A 470 7.10 16.89 2.92
CA GLY A 470 6.69 18.28 2.65
C GLY A 470 7.69 19.13 1.88
N THR A 471 8.68 18.51 1.23
CA THR A 471 9.64 19.18 0.32
C THR A 471 9.32 18.97 -1.14
#